data_AF-A0A800CHU3-F1
#
_entry.id   AF-A0A800CHU3-F1
#
_cell.length_a   1.000
_cell.length_b   1.000
_cell.length_c   1.000
_cell.angle_alpha   90.00
_cell.angle_beta   90.00
_cell.angle_gamma   90.00
#
_symmetry.space_group_name_H-M   'P 1'
#
loop_
_entity.id
_entity.type
_entity.pdbx_description
1 polymer ?
#
loop_
_entity_poly.entity_id
_entity_poly.type
_entity_poly.pdbx_seq_one_letter_code
_entity_poly.pdbx_strand_id
1 'polypeptide(L)'
;TAVPPTPELATPTPIPPANTPTPLPLPTNTPQVEQPIQPTNPLANTAWTLINFGNPTLGLVPGTIITAEFSPNTITGSAGCNDYNGGYTISGSKLSVGALTSTRQACDELVMQQEQNYLTALEDARTYLIVGKLLYVSYVSSFGPGTLVYGPPGTPPNYVIPPETGPTTRSETISGNIGPGEARQSFINAEAEETLAISITSANNTAVFSVSGQSDHVIYAREVTEWSATLTVTQDYLVTVTSTAAEGSEAVSYEMIVSLTSGS
;
A
#
# COMPACT_ATOMS: atom_id res chain seq x y z
N THR A 1 -95.47 19.14 20.19
CA THR A 1 -95.01 18.33 19.05
C THR A 1 -94.85 19.27 17.86
N ALA A 2 -93.72 19.97 17.75
CA ALA A 2 -92.44 19.52 17.21
C ALA A 2 -92.49 19.26 15.69
N VAL A 3 -91.99 20.21 14.90
CA VAL A 3 -90.91 20.02 13.91
C VAL A 3 -90.18 21.38 13.76
N PRO A 4 -88.89 21.51 14.13
CA PRO A 4 -88.08 22.70 13.84
C PRO A 4 -87.65 22.73 12.36
N PRO A 5 -87.45 23.91 11.75
CA PRO A 5 -87.03 23.99 10.35
C PRO A 5 -85.60 23.45 10.14
N THR A 6 -85.46 22.66 9.09
CA THR A 6 -84.21 22.08 8.57
C THR A 6 -83.18 23.15 8.25
N PRO A 7 -81.89 22.99 8.64
CA PRO A 7 -80.84 23.93 8.26
C PRO A 7 -80.50 23.81 6.77
N GLU A 8 -80.43 24.97 6.10
CA GLU A 8 -80.00 25.13 4.71
C GLU A 8 -78.52 24.73 4.55
N LEU A 9 -78.26 23.82 3.62
CA LEU A 9 -76.93 23.27 3.37
C LEU A 9 -76.07 24.33 2.64
N ALA A 10 -75.05 24.86 3.32
CA ALA A 10 -74.08 25.75 2.70
C ALA A 10 -73.38 25.06 1.51
N THR A 11 -73.34 25.73 0.37
CA THR A 11 -72.64 25.27 -0.84
C THR A 11 -71.13 25.19 -0.60
N PRO A 12 -70.44 24.11 -1.05
CA PRO A 12 -69.00 24.02 -0.92
C PRO A 12 -68.31 25.04 -1.85
N THR A 13 -67.39 25.81 -1.27
CA THR A 13 -66.49 26.73 -1.98
C THR A 13 -65.60 25.94 -2.96
N PRO A 14 -65.34 26.42 -4.19
CA PRO A 14 -64.46 25.72 -5.12
C PRO A 14 -63.04 25.66 -4.58
N ILE A 15 -62.47 24.44 -4.56
CA ILE A 15 -61.08 24.18 -4.20
C ILE A 15 -60.19 24.77 -5.31
N PRO A 16 -59.15 25.58 -5.00
CA PRO A 16 -58.22 26.07 -6.01
C PRO A 16 -57.48 24.89 -6.67
N PRO A 17 -57.13 24.98 -7.97
CA PRO A 17 -56.42 23.90 -8.66
C PRO A 17 -55.09 23.61 -7.97
N ALA A 18 -54.80 22.33 -7.76
CA ALA A 18 -53.54 21.86 -7.21
C ALA A 18 -52.38 22.32 -8.10
N ASN A 19 -51.40 23.01 -7.52
CA ASN A 19 -50.14 23.31 -8.20
C ASN A 19 -49.40 22.00 -8.44
N THR A 20 -49.33 21.57 -9.70
CA THR A 20 -48.51 20.44 -10.12
C THR A 20 -47.03 20.75 -9.82
N PRO A 21 -46.31 19.94 -9.01
CA PRO A 21 -44.89 20.15 -8.82
C PRO A 21 -44.18 19.95 -10.16
N THR A 22 -43.42 20.96 -10.58
CA THR A 22 -42.51 20.87 -11.72
C THR A 22 -41.54 19.72 -11.48
N PRO A 23 -41.39 18.75 -12.41
CA PRO A 23 -40.44 17.66 -12.21
C PRO A 23 -39.03 18.23 -12.13
N LEU A 24 -38.32 17.86 -11.06
CA LEU A 24 -36.90 18.15 -10.90
C LEU A 24 -36.12 17.51 -12.07
N PRO A 25 -35.12 18.20 -12.65
CA PRO A 25 -34.29 17.58 -13.68
C PRO A 25 -33.58 16.36 -13.09
N LEU A 26 -33.66 15.23 -13.79
CA LEU A 26 -32.95 13.99 -13.47
C LEU A 26 -31.44 14.29 -13.43
N PRO A 27 -30.66 13.78 -12.46
CA PRO A 27 -29.21 13.95 -12.49
C PRO A 27 -28.67 13.28 -13.75
N THR A 28 -28.16 14.08 -14.69
CA THR A 28 -27.43 13.60 -15.86
C THR A 28 -26.12 13.00 -15.36
N ASN A 29 -26.12 11.70 -15.09
CA ASN A 29 -24.91 10.95 -14.81
C ASN A 29 -24.18 10.75 -16.15
N THR A 30 -23.44 11.77 -16.56
CA THR A 30 -22.53 11.68 -17.71
C THR A 30 -21.43 10.68 -17.33
N PRO A 31 -21.19 9.60 -18.12
CA PRO A 31 -20.04 8.75 -17.87
C PRO A 31 -18.78 9.62 -17.89
N GLN A 32 -18.13 9.73 -16.73
CA GLN A 32 -16.83 10.36 -16.62
C GLN A 32 -15.89 9.52 -17.48
N VAL A 33 -15.26 10.13 -18.48
CA VAL A 33 -14.15 9.52 -19.19
C VAL A 33 -13.07 9.29 -18.14
N GLU A 34 -12.92 8.04 -17.71
CA GLU A 34 -11.88 7.65 -16.76
C GLU A 34 -10.54 7.99 -17.41
N GLN A 35 -9.92 9.06 -16.92
CA GLN A 35 -8.59 9.44 -17.39
C GLN A 35 -7.66 8.26 -17.12
N PRO A 36 -6.77 7.89 -18.06
CA PRO A 36 -5.82 6.82 -17.82
C PRO A 36 -5.05 7.14 -16.54
N ILE A 37 -5.09 6.24 -15.56
CA ILE A 37 -4.27 6.27 -14.35
C ILE A 37 -2.81 6.51 -14.78
N GLN A 38 -2.36 7.77 -14.70
CA GLN A 38 -0.96 8.09 -14.92
C GLN A 38 -0.16 7.32 -13.87
N PRO A 39 0.97 6.68 -14.24
CA PRO A 39 1.83 6.05 -13.25
C PRO A 39 2.20 7.11 -12.22
N THR A 40 1.72 6.96 -10.99
CA THR A 40 2.04 7.86 -9.91
C THR A 40 3.53 7.72 -9.65
N ASN A 41 4.28 8.81 -9.81
CA ASN A 41 5.68 8.85 -9.40
C ASN A 41 5.72 9.10 -7.89
N PRO A 42 5.98 8.08 -7.05
CA PRO A 42 5.88 8.21 -5.60
C PRO A 42 7.06 8.98 -5.00
N LEU A 43 8.13 9.17 -5.78
CA LEU A 43 9.28 9.99 -5.38
C LEU A 43 9.07 11.47 -5.70
N ALA A 44 8.09 11.83 -6.55
CA ALA A 44 7.88 13.23 -6.90
C ALA A 44 7.56 14.09 -5.66
N ASN A 45 8.29 15.20 -5.52
CA ASN A 45 8.20 16.15 -4.41
C ASN A 45 8.59 15.54 -3.05
N THR A 46 9.58 14.66 -3.03
CA THR A 46 10.13 14.06 -1.81
C THR A 46 11.58 14.48 -1.59
N ALA A 47 12.03 14.45 -0.34
CA ALA A 47 13.41 14.79 0.04
C ALA A 47 13.94 13.76 1.03
N TRP A 48 15.23 13.47 0.94
CA TRP A 48 15.87 12.35 1.62
C TRP A 48 17.30 12.70 2.04
N THR A 49 17.77 12.10 3.13
CA THR A 49 19.15 12.20 3.60
C THR A 49 19.77 10.80 3.64
N LEU A 50 20.91 10.61 2.99
CA LEU A 50 21.59 9.33 2.92
C LEU A 50 22.14 8.95 4.30
N ILE A 51 21.96 7.68 4.68
CA ILE A 51 22.42 7.13 5.95
C ILE A 51 23.67 6.28 5.74
N ASN A 52 23.64 5.39 4.74
CA ASN A 52 24.75 4.53 4.37
C ASN A 52 24.57 4.01 2.93
N PHE A 53 25.64 3.46 2.37
CA PHE A 53 25.57 2.80 1.08
C PHE A 53 26.64 1.72 0.88
N GLY A 54 26.41 0.79 -0.04
CA GLY A 54 27.36 -0.29 -0.35
C GLY A 54 26.77 -1.69 -0.17
N ASN A 55 27.65 -2.69 -0.22
CA ASN A 55 27.34 -4.09 0.09
C ASN A 55 28.58 -4.79 0.71
N PRO A 56 28.63 -5.04 2.04
CA PRO A 56 27.65 -4.57 3.02
C PRO A 56 27.62 -3.04 3.08
N THR A 57 26.54 -2.46 3.60
CA THR A 57 26.43 -1.00 3.70
C THR A 57 27.51 -0.44 4.62
N LEU A 58 28.21 0.59 4.14
CA LEU A 58 29.27 1.29 4.85
C LEU A 58 28.78 2.65 5.34
N GLY A 59 29.21 3.03 6.54
CA GLY A 59 28.92 4.35 7.09
C GLY A 59 29.56 5.46 6.27
N LEU A 60 28.99 6.67 6.37
CA LEU A 60 29.49 7.84 5.66
C LEU A 60 30.75 8.41 6.32
N VAL A 61 31.56 9.12 5.54
CA VAL A 61 32.68 9.92 6.03
C VAL A 61 32.15 10.94 7.07
N PRO A 62 32.72 10.98 8.29
CA PRO A 62 32.26 11.89 9.33
C PRO A 62 32.24 13.35 8.89
N GLY A 63 31.19 14.08 9.28
CA GLY A 63 31.02 15.49 8.92
C GLY A 63 30.42 15.75 7.54
N THR A 64 30.11 14.70 6.77
CA THR A 64 29.40 14.82 5.49
C THR A 64 27.89 14.63 5.67
N ILE A 65 27.11 15.37 4.89
CA ILE A 65 25.66 15.18 4.75
C ILE A 65 25.37 15.02 3.26
N ILE A 66 24.82 13.87 2.87
CA ILE A 66 24.45 13.59 1.49
C ILE A 66 22.93 13.58 1.40
N THR A 67 22.36 14.28 0.41
CA THR A 67 20.92 14.45 0.24
C THR A 67 20.46 14.10 -1.16
N ALA A 68 19.17 13.77 -1.28
CA ALA A 68 18.48 13.58 -2.55
C ALA A 68 17.08 14.18 -2.48
N GLU A 69 16.80 15.15 -3.34
CA GLU A 69 15.54 15.84 -3.49
C GLU A 69 14.97 15.54 -4.87
N PHE A 70 13.80 14.90 -4.90
CA PHE A 70 13.13 14.50 -6.12
C PHE A 70 12.00 15.50 -6.41
N SER A 71 12.17 16.29 -7.48
CA SER A 71 11.08 17.00 -8.15
C SER A 71 10.38 16.06 -9.15
N PRO A 72 9.32 16.46 -9.88
CA PRO A 72 8.58 15.52 -10.75
C PRO A 72 9.45 14.73 -11.75
N ASN A 73 10.50 15.35 -12.31
CA ASN A 73 11.37 14.76 -13.33
C ASN A 73 12.87 14.95 -13.06
N THR A 74 13.25 15.63 -11.98
CA THR A 74 14.64 15.99 -11.69
C THR A 74 15.00 15.61 -10.27
N ILE A 75 16.24 15.19 -10.08
CA ILE A 75 16.86 14.92 -8.79
C ILE A 75 17.95 15.95 -8.53
N THR A 76 17.98 16.52 -7.35
CA THR A 76 18.99 17.48 -6.87
C THR A 76 19.47 17.08 -5.49
N GLY A 77 20.62 17.57 -5.05
CA GLY A 77 21.08 17.34 -3.68
C GLY A 77 22.54 17.70 -3.46
N SER A 78 23.02 17.44 -2.26
CA SER A 78 24.44 17.51 -1.92
C SER A 78 25.03 16.11 -1.90
N ALA A 79 26.21 15.93 -2.49
CA ALA A 79 27.01 14.71 -2.42
C ALA A 79 28.09 14.78 -1.32
N GLY A 80 27.95 15.74 -0.39
CA GLY A 80 28.83 15.93 0.76
C GLY A 80 29.93 16.96 0.54
N CYS A 81 30.53 17.02 -0.67
CA CYS A 81 31.45 18.09 -1.07
C CYS A 81 30.80 19.06 -2.07
N ASN A 82 30.19 18.51 -3.11
CA ASN A 82 29.56 19.25 -4.21
C ASN A 82 28.05 19.05 -4.23
N ASP A 83 27.36 20.03 -4.80
CA ASP A 83 25.96 19.92 -5.14
C ASP A 83 25.84 19.26 -6.51
N TYR A 84 24.78 18.47 -6.71
CA TYR A 84 24.51 17.77 -7.95
C TYR A 84 23.07 17.96 -8.41
N ASN A 85 22.86 17.77 -9.71
CA ASN A 85 21.53 17.72 -10.32
C ASN A 85 21.50 16.79 -11.53
N GLY A 86 20.33 16.26 -11.86
CA GLY A 86 20.10 15.48 -13.07
C GLY A 86 18.65 15.11 -13.29
N GLY A 87 18.36 14.43 -14.40
CA GLY A 87 17.03 13.90 -14.69
C GLY A 87 16.86 12.48 -14.14
N TYR A 88 15.63 12.08 -13.83
CA TYR A 88 15.30 10.69 -13.53
C TYR A 88 13.94 10.31 -14.13
N THR A 89 13.70 9.01 -14.25
CA THR A 89 12.41 8.45 -14.65
C THR A 89 12.03 7.28 -13.74
N ILE A 90 10.72 7.10 -13.55
CA ILE A 90 10.13 6.02 -12.76
C ILE A 90 9.21 5.19 -13.64
N SER A 91 9.32 3.87 -13.52
CA SER A 91 8.42 2.92 -14.18
C SER A 91 8.16 1.74 -13.25
N GLY A 92 7.01 1.74 -12.58
CA GLY A 92 6.73 0.79 -11.49
C GLY A 92 7.74 0.97 -10.36
N SER A 93 8.46 -0.10 -10.00
CA SER A 93 9.54 -0.08 -9.01
C SER A 93 10.93 0.26 -9.58
N LYS A 94 11.03 0.52 -10.90
CA LYS A 94 12.30 0.87 -11.54
C LYS A 94 12.58 2.35 -11.40
N LEU A 95 13.81 2.67 -10.98
CA LEU A 95 14.35 4.02 -10.96
C LEU A 95 15.51 4.07 -11.96
N SER A 96 15.41 4.95 -12.96
CA SER A 96 16.50 5.25 -13.89
C SER A 96 16.94 6.69 -13.69
N VAL A 97 18.18 6.88 -13.27
CA VAL A 97 18.80 8.22 -13.14
C VAL A 97 19.65 8.47 -14.38
N GLY A 98 19.49 9.65 -14.97
CA GLY A 98 20.32 10.07 -16.11
C GLY A 98 21.69 10.58 -15.64
N ALA A 99 22.47 11.11 -16.58
CA ALA A 99 23.76 11.72 -16.25
C ALA A 99 23.59 12.85 -15.22
N LEU A 100 24.40 12.81 -14.16
CA LEU A 100 24.43 13.81 -13.10
C LEU A 100 25.49 14.87 -13.42
N THR A 101 25.17 16.12 -13.13
CA THR A 101 26.11 17.24 -13.17
C THR A 101 26.38 17.70 -11.75
N SER A 102 27.65 17.81 -11.37
CA SER A 102 28.08 18.32 -10.07
C SER A 102 28.86 19.63 -10.17
N THR A 103 28.87 20.40 -9.09
CA THR A 103 29.80 21.53 -8.91
C THR A 103 31.24 21.01 -8.72
N ARG A 104 32.23 21.91 -8.74
CA ARG A 104 33.67 21.56 -8.69
C ARG A 104 34.41 22.29 -7.58
N GLN A 105 33.98 22.05 -6.36
CA GLN A 105 34.68 22.42 -5.13
C GLN A 105 35.70 21.33 -4.76
N ALA A 106 36.83 21.75 -4.20
CA ALA A 106 37.82 20.85 -3.63
C ALA A 106 37.54 20.64 -2.14
N CYS A 107 37.47 19.38 -1.72
CA CYS A 107 37.37 18.96 -0.32
C CYS A 107 38.47 17.93 -0.01
N ASP A 108 38.46 17.38 1.21
CA ASP A 108 39.34 16.27 1.57
C ASP A 108 39.16 15.07 0.63
N GLU A 109 40.25 14.35 0.37
CA GLU A 109 40.31 13.25 -0.58
C GLU A 109 39.27 12.15 -0.30
N LEU A 110 39.07 11.80 0.98
CA LEU A 110 38.06 10.81 1.39
C LEU A 110 36.62 11.27 1.07
N VAL A 111 36.33 12.57 1.21
CA VAL A 111 35.01 13.13 0.90
C VAL A 111 34.78 13.10 -0.60
N MET A 112 35.78 13.49 -1.39
CA MET A 112 35.69 13.44 -2.86
C MET A 112 35.53 12.00 -3.38
N GLN A 113 36.23 11.03 -2.79
CA GLN A 113 36.07 9.63 -3.16
C GLN A 113 34.68 9.10 -2.82
N GLN A 114 34.13 9.46 -1.66
CA GLN A 114 32.76 9.12 -1.28
C GLN A 114 31.75 9.75 -2.24
N GLU A 115 31.90 11.03 -2.57
CA GLU A 115 31.06 11.73 -3.55
C GLU A 115 31.05 10.99 -4.89
N GLN A 116 32.22 10.63 -5.43
CA GLN A 116 32.31 9.92 -6.70
C GLN A 116 31.58 8.58 -6.64
N ASN A 117 31.78 7.82 -5.57
CA ASN A 117 31.12 6.52 -5.40
C ASN A 117 29.59 6.68 -5.28
N TYR A 118 29.13 7.69 -4.55
CA TYR A 118 27.71 8.01 -4.40
C TYR A 118 27.07 8.38 -5.74
N LEU A 119 27.66 9.32 -6.48
CA LEU A 119 27.13 9.77 -7.78
C LEU A 119 27.08 8.62 -8.79
N THR A 120 28.14 7.81 -8.86
CA THR A 120 28.16 6.61 -9.72
C THR A 120 27.09 5.60 -9.30
N ALA A 121 26.93 5.32 -8.00
CA ALA A 121 25.87 4.43 -7.51
C ALA A 121 24.47 4.95 -7.87
N LEU A 122 24.26 6.26 -7.76
CA LEU A 122 22.98 6.89 -8.07
C LEU A 122 22.66 6.86 -9.56
N GLU A 123 23.63 7.12 -10.43
CA GLU A 123 23.51 6.94 -11.90
C GLU A 123 23.24 5.48 -12.28
N ASP A 124 23.82 4.53 -11.54
CA ASP A 124 23.62 3.09 -11.74
C ASP A 124 22.39 2.50 -11.02
N ALA A 125 21.50 3.35 -10.52
CA ALA A 125 20.25 2.93 -9.91
C ALA A 125 19.42 2.02 -10.86
N ARG A 126 18.73 1.03 -10.27
CA ARG A 126 17.91 0.05 -10.98
C ARG A 126 16.50 0.00 -10.43
N THR A 127 16.37 -0.12 -9.12
CA THR A 127 15.07 -0.16 -8.44
C THR A 127 15.07 0.72 -7.21
N TYR A 128 13.86 1.12 -6.80
CA TYR A 128 13.65 1.79 -5.52
C TYR A 128 12.55 1.09 -4.73
N LEU A 129 12.62 1.22 -3.41
CA LEU A 129 11.61 0.75 -2.47
C LEU A 129 11.47 1.77 -1.34
N ILE A 130 10.24 2.12 -0.98
CA ILE A 130 9.95 2.95 0.20
C ILE A 130 9.35 2.04 1.26
N VAL A 131 10.01 1.95 2.42
CA VAL A 131 9.52 1.19 3.59
C VAL A 131 9.42 2.15 4.77
N GLY A 132 8.20 2.42 5.22
CA GLY A 132 7.95 3.40 6.28
C GLY A 132 8.49 4.79 5.93
N LYS A 133 9.59 5.19 6.59
CA LYS A 133 10.27 6.49 6.40
C LYS A 133 11.64 6.35 5.72
N LEU A 134 11.96 5.17 5.21
CA LEU A 134 13.21 4.88 4.54
C LEU A 134 12.99 4.71 3.04
N LEU A 135 13.97 5.16 2.27
CA LEU A 135 14.06 4.93 0.83
C LEU A 135 15.31 4.08 0.57
N TYR A 136 15.11 2.98 -0.13
CA TYR A 136 16.17 2.09 -0.60
C TYR A 136 16.27 2.25 -2.11
N VAL A 137 17.49 2.44 -2.61
CA VAL A 137 17.77 2.43 -4.05
C VAL A 137 18.83 1.37 -4.33
N SER A 138 18.48 0.36 -5.12
CA SER A 138 19.43 -0.66 -5.55
C SER A 138 20.19 -0.17 -6.78
N TYR A 139 21.47 -0.50 -6.87
CA TYR A 139 22.31 -0.22 -8.03
C TYR A 139 23.21 -1.40 -8.35
N VAL A 140 23.70 -1.42 -9.59
CA VAL A 140 24.76 -2.34 -10.04
C VAL A 140 25.78 -1.52 -10.79
N SER A 141 26.93 -1.27 -10.16
CA SER A 141 27.99 -0.42 -10.68
C SER A 141 29.27 -1.19 -10.97
N SER A 142 30.31 -0.48 -11.43
CA SER A 142 31.64 -1.02 -11.69
C SER A 142 32.34 -1.60 -10.45
N PHE A 143 31.95 -1.16 -9.24
CA PHE A 143 32.46 -1.68 -7.97
C PHE A 143 31.55 -2.72 -7.32
N GLY A 144 30.51 -3.17 -8.03
CA GLY A 144 29.61 -4.23 -7.61
C GLY A 144 28.17 -3.75 -7.33
N PRO A 145 27.27 -4.69 -6.99
CA PRO A 145 25.92 -4.35 -6.58
C PRO A 145 25.89 -3.76 -5.16
N GLY A 146 24.94 -2.88 -4.90
CA GLY A 146 24.71 -2.37 -3.56
C GLY A 146 23.41 -1.61 -3.41
N THR A 147 23.25 -1.00 -2.24
CA THR A 147 22.06 -0.21 -1.91
C THR A 147 22.47 1.14 -1.36
N LEU A 148 21.76 2.19 -1.78
CA LEU A 148 21.75 3.50 -1.13
C LEU A 148 20.57 3.51 -0.16
N VAL A 149 20.82 3.72 1.13
CA VAL A 149 19.76 3.78 2.14
C VAL A 149 19.61 5.20 2.62
N TYR A 150 18.41 5.75 2.46
CA TYR A 150 18.07 7.10 2.87
C TYR A 150 17.01 7.11 3.95
N GLY A 151 17.07 8.12 4.82
CA GLY A 151 16.04 8.44 5.80
C GLY A 151 15.42 9.81 5.56
N PRO A 152 14.58 10.28 6.50
CA PRO A 152 13.94 11.59 6.42
C PRO A 152 14.94 12.74 6.23
N PRO A 153 14.50 13.89 5.68
CA PRO A 153 15.33 15.09 5.63
C PRO A 153 15.88 15.47 7.00
N GLY A 154 17.17 15.76 7.08
CA GLY A 154 17.84 16.14 8.33
C GLY A 154 18.23 14.96 9.22
N THR A 155 18.26 13.74 8.68
CA THR A 155 18.76 12.55 9.39
C THR A 155 20.22 12.77 9.82
N PRO A 156 20.57 12.54 11.10
CA PRO A 156 21.92 12.81 11.60
C PRO A 156 22.94 11.76 11.12
N PRO A 157 24.26 12.10 11.07
CA PRO A 157 25.31 11.22 10.54
C PRO A 157 25.48 9.88 11.29
N ASN A 158 25.03 9.83 12.54
CA ASN A 158 25.04 8.65 13.40
C ASN A 158 23.64 8.02 13.54
N TYR A 159 22.77 8.25 12.55
CA TYR A 159 21.46 7.63 12.52
C TYR A 159 21.62 6.11 12.47
N VAL A 160 21.36 5.50 13.61
CA VAL A 160 21.16 4.06 13.69
C VAL A 160 19.85 3.81 12.97
N ILE A 161 19.92 3.22 11.78
CA ILE A 161 18.74 2.65 11.13
C ILE A 161 18.11 1.78 12.22
N PRO A 162 16.90 2.10 12.70
CA PRO A 162 16.20 1.22 13.60
C PRO A 162 16.24 -0.15 12.93
N PRO A 163 16.64 -1.25 13.62
CA PRO A 163 16.57 -2.57 13.01
C PRO A 163 15.19 -2.66 12.36
N GLU A 164 15.18 -2.90 11.04
CA GLU A 164 14.02 -2.78 10.14
C GLU A 164 12.74 -2.92 10.95
N THR A 165 11.88 -1.90 10.97
CA THR A 165 10.73 -1.85 11.90
C THR A 165 9.83 -3.04 11.69
N GLY A 166 10.15 -4.12 12.40
CA GLY A 166 9.46 -5.38 12.34
C GLY A 166 9.25 -5.94 10.93
N PRO A 167 8.62 -7.10 10.88
CA PRO A 167 8.01 -7.53 9.65
C PRO A 167 6.89 -6.54 9.26
N THR A 168 6.82 -6.13 8.00
CA THR A 168 5.77 -5.23 7.51
C THR A 168 4.50 -6.04 7.34
N THR A 169 3.49 -5.77 8.18
CA THR A 169 2.19 -6.43 8.10
C THR A 169 1.23 -5.67 7.20
N ARG A 170 0.77 -6.29 6.11
CA ARG A 170 -0.41 -5.88 5.33
C ARG A 170 -1.61 -6.69 5.78
N SER A 171 -2.70 -6.02 6.15
CA SER A 171 -3.95 -6.69 6.53
C SER A 171 -5.11 -6.29 5.61
N GLU A 172 -5.98 -7.25 5.31
CA GLU A 172 -7.23 -7.06 4.56
C GLU A 172 -8.38 -7.73 5.32
N THR A 173 -9.57 -7.11 5.28
CA THR A 173 -10.80 -7.69 5.83
C THR A 173 -11.68 -8.18 4.70
N ILE A 174 -12.03 -9.46 4.75
CA ILE A 174 -12.96 -10.12 3.84
C ILE A 174 -14.22 -10.45 4.63
N SER A 175 -15.32 -9.80 4.29
CA SER A 175 -16.62 -10.02 4.95
C SER A 175 -17.60 -10.69 4.00
N GLY A 176 -18.54 -11.47 4.56
CA GLY A 176 -19.56 -12.14 3.76
C GLY A 176 -20.61 -12.85 4.61
N ASN A 177 -21.52 -13.57 3.95
CA ASN A 177 -22.53 -14.41 4.60
C ASN A 177 -22.29 -15.87 4.22
N ILE A 178 -22.38 -16.80 5.18
CA ILE A 178 -22.19 -18.23 4.94
C ILE A 178 -23.35 -19.05 5.51
N GLY A 179 -24.01 -19.82 4.65
CA GLY A 179 -25.06 -20.76 5.03
C GLY A 179 -24.56 -22.19 5.29
N PRO A 180 -25.35 -23.06 5.94
CA PRO A 180 -25.04 -24.49 6.06
C PRO A 180 -24.82 -25.14 4.68
N GLY A 181 -23.71 -25.88 4.52
CA GLY A 181 -23.35 -26.54 3.26
C GLY A 181 -22.79 -25.61 2.17
N GLU A 182 -22.67 -24.30 2.43
CA GLU A 182 -22.01 -23.35 1.53
C GLU A 182 -20.50 -23.31 1.78
N ALA A 183 -19.74 -23.05 0.71
CA ALA A 183 -18.32 -22.75 0.78
C ALA A 183 -18.03 -21.47 0.00
N ARG A 184 -17.20 -20.60 0.56
CA ARG A 184 -16.67 -19.41 -0.13
C ARG A 184 -15.16 -19.50 -0.25
N GLN A 185 -14.64 -19.12 -1.41
CA GLN A 185 -13.24 -19.23 -1.73
C GLN A 185 -12.62 -17.86 -1.97
N SER A 186 -11.38 -17.69 -1.49
CA SER A 186 -10.58 -16.49 -1.70
C SER A 186 -9.13 -16.88 -1.95
N PHE A 187 -8.48 -16.20 -2.89
CA PHE A 187 -7.06 -16.41 -3.19
C PHE A 187 -6.24 -15.32 -2.52
N ILE A 188 -5.20 -15.74 -1.79
CA ILE A 188 -4.22 -14.86 -1.16
C ILE A 188 -2.89 -15.08 -1.86
N ASN A 189 -2.40 -14.05 -2.54
CA ASN A 189 -1.06 -14.06 -3.12
C ASN A 189 -0.03 -13.76 -2.02
N ALA A 190 0.90 -14.70 -1.79
CA ALA A 190 1.90 -14.59 -0.74
C ALA A 190 3.25 -15.19 -1.18
N GLU A 191 4.32 -14.63 -0.65
CA GLU A 191 5.70 -15.02 -0.95
C GLU A 191 6.26 -15.99 0.10
N ALA A 192 7.29 -16.76 -0.29
CA ALA A 192 8.05 -17.55 0.65
C ALA A 192 8.66 -16.64 1.74
N GLU A 193 8.78 -17.17 2.95
CA GLU A 193 9.29 -16.49 4.15
C GLU A 193 8.37 -15.39 4.73
N GLU A 194 7.25 -15.07 4.08
CA GLU A 194 6.20 -14.27 4.71
C GLU A 194 5.45 -15.07 5.78
N THR A 195 4.97 -14.39 6.82
CA THR A 195 4.03 -14.96 7.79
C THR A 195 2.59 -14.58 7.40
N LEU A 196 1.81 -15.58 7.01
CA LEU A 196 0.38 -15.46 6.73
C LEU A 196 -0.40 -15.82 8.00
N ALA A 197 -1.14 -14.85 8.54
CA ALA A 197 -2.06 -15.01 9.66
C ALA A 197 -3.49 -14.73 9.21
N ILE A 198 -4.42 -15.61 9.58
CA ILE A 198 -5.84 -15.49 9.25
C ILE A 198 -6.66 -15.73 10.51
N SER A 199 -7.63 -14.85 10.77
CA SER A 199 -8.66 -15.07 11.78
C SER A 199 -10.03 -14.82 11.17
N ILE A 200 -11.03 -15.55 11.63
CA ILE A 200 -12.43 -15.36 11.22
C ILE A 200 -13.32 -15.24 12.45
N THR A 201 -14.29 -14.34 12.36
CA THR A 201 -15.31 -14.12 13.37
C THR A 201 -16.69 -14.22 12.75
N SER A 202 -17.63 -14.82 13.47
CA SER A 202 -19.03 -14.91 13.05
C SER A 202 -19.95 -15.04 14.25
N ALA A 203 -21.25 -14.82 14.06
CA ALA A 203 -22.23 -15.14 15.08
C ALA A 203 -22.12 -16.62 15.48
N ASN A 204 -22.15 -16.89 16.80
CA ASN A 204 -22.05 -18.23 17.39
C ASN A 204 -20.80 -19.06 16.98
N ASN A 205 -19.76 -18.42 16.43
CA ASN A 205 -18.53 -19.07 15.96
C ASN A 205 -18.76 -20.23 14.98
N THR A 206 -19.78 -20.13 14.13
CA THR A 206 -20.12 -21.17 13.16
C THR A 206 -19.38 -21.05 11.82
N ALA A 207 -18.69 -19.95 11.52
CA ALA A 207 -17.83 -19.85 10.35
C ALA A 207 -16.41 -20.33 10.68
N VAL A 208 -15.89 -21.26 9.87
CA VAL A 208 -14.51 -21.76 9.96
C VAL A 208 -13.84 -21.68 8.60
N PHE A 209 -12.52 -21.71 8.55
CA PHE A 209 -11.77 -21.72 7.29
C PHE A 209 -10.74 -22.84 7.21
N SER A 210 -10.34 -23.16 5.98
CA SER A 210 -9.22 -24.03 5.64
C SER A 210 -8.27 -23.31 4.68
N VAL A 211 -6.98 -23.60 4.75
CA VAL A 211 -5.93 -23.00 3.90
C VAL A 211 -5.21 -24.09 3.13
N SER A 212 -5.07 -23.90 1.82
CA SER A 212 -4.34 -24.81 0.94
C SER A 212 -3.50 -24.07 -0.08
N GLY A 213 -2.30 -24.57 -0.36
CA GLY A 213 -1.46 -24.02 -1.44
C GLY A 213 -1.89 -24.54 -2.80
N GLN A 214 -1.95 -23.66 -3.80
CA GLN A 214 -2.41 -24.04 -5.15
C GLN A 214 -1.33 -24.74 -5.98
N SER A 215 -0.05 -24.48 -5.74
CA SER A 215 1.04 -25.10 -6.49
C SER A 215 1.53 -26.38 -5.80
N ASP A 216 1.74 -26.33 -4.49
CA ASP A 216 2.22 -27.48 -3.70
C ASP A 216 1.13 -28.50 -3.32
N HIS A 217 -0.15 -28.13 -3.45
CA HIS A 217 -1.32 -28.93 -3.04
C HIS A 217 -1.33 -29.31 -1.55
N VAL A 218 -0.58 -28.59 -0.71
CA VAL A 218 -0.49 -28.84 0.73
C VAL A 218 -1.65 -28.16 1.45
N ILE A 219 -2.22 -28.84 2.45
CA ILE A 219 -3.24 -28.28 3.35
C ILE A 219 -2.54 -27.80 4.61
N TYR A 220 -2.56 -26.49 4.82
CA TYR A 220 -1.86 -25.80 5.88
C TYR A 220 -2.71 -25.66 7.16
N ALA A 221 -4.02 -25.52 6.98
CA ALA A 221 -4.99 -25.44 8.07
C ALA A 221 -6.33 -26.06 7.63
N ARG A 222 -7.10 -26.60 8.57
CA ARG A 222 -8.41 -27.21 8.30
C ARG A 222 -9.41 -26.87 9.39
N GLU A 223 -10.53 -26.28 8.99
CA GLU A 223 -11.70 -26.01 9.84
C GLU A 223 -11.33 -25.29 11.16
N VAL A 224 -10.48 -24.27 11.05
CA VAL A 224 -10.04 -23.44 12.17
C VAL A 224 -10.70 -22.07 12.15
N THR A 225 -10.68 -21.38 13.29
CA THR A 225 -11.14 -19.99 13.39
C THR A 225 -9.99 -18.97 13.45
N GLU A 226 -8.77 -19.44 13.69
CA GLU A 226 -7.54 -18.65 13.66
C GLU A 226 -6.36 -19.56 13.31
N TRP A 227 -5.44 -19.07 12.48
CA TRP A 227 -4.23 -19.78 12.09
C TRP A 227 -3.15 -18.80 11.64
N SER A 228 -1.89 -19.15 11.89
CA SER A 228 -0.75 -18.39 11.39
C SER A 228 0.42 -19.32 11.11
N ALA A 229 1.12 -19.10 10.01
CA ALA A 229 2.39 -19.78 9.72
C ALA A 229 3.31 -18.93 8.84
N THR A 230 4.61 -19.16 8.98
CA THR A 230 5.62 -18.71 8.03
C THR A 230 5.61 -19.64 6.81
N LEU A 231 5.44 -19.05 5.64
CA LEU A 231 5.32 -19.74 4.36
C LEU A 231 6.71 -20.15 3.86
N THR A 232 6.78 -21.27 3.14
CA THR A 232 8.05 -21.76 2.55
C THR A 232 8.05 -21.72 1.03
N VAL A 233 6.92 -21.34 0.42
CA VAL A 233 6.70 -21.38 -1.03
C VAL A 233 5.94 -20.12 -1.45
N THR A 234 6.46 -19.42 -2.47
CA THR A 234 5.74 -18.33 -3.15
C THR A 234 4.67 -18.92 -4.06
N GLN A 235 3.40 -18.66 -3.78
CA GLN A 235 2.26 -19.17 -4.55
C GLN A 235 0.97 -18.46 -4.13
N ASP A 236 -0.11 -18.74 -4.86
CA ASP A 236 -1.46 -18.41 -4.40
C ASP A 236 -1.93 -19.45 -3.37
N TYR A 237 -2.45 -18.95 -2.25
CA TYR A 237 -3.07 -19.73 -1.19
C TYR A 237 -4.58 -19.60 -1.29
N LEU A 238 -5.26 -20.73 -1.44
CA LEU A 238 -6.71 -20.81 -1.44
C LEU A 238 -7.20 -20.95 0.00
N VAL A 239 -7.97 -19.95 0.42
CA VAL A 239 -8.71 -19.94 1.69
C VAL A 239 -10.16 -20.30 1.40
N THR A 240 -10.66 -21.35 2.04
CA THR A 240 -12.06 -21.78 1.91
C THR A 240 -12.78 -21.60 3.25
N VAL A 241 -13.80 -20.74 3.27
CA VAL A 241 -14.69 -20.51 4.41
C VAL A 241 -15.92 -21.42 4.29
N THR A 242 -16.27 -22.10 5.37
CA THR A 242 -17.44 -23.00 5.47
C THR A 242 -18.22 -22.73 6.75
N SER A 243 -19.50 -23.13 6.77
CA SER A 243 -20.33 -23.09 7.98
C SER A 243 -20.37 -24.45 8.68
N THR A 244 -20.19 -24.45 10.01
CA THR A 244 -20.41 -25.59 10.91
C THR A 244 -21.83 -25.62 11.49
N ALA A 245 -22.69 -24.68 11.10
CA ALA A 245 -24.08 -24.63 11.55
C ALA A 245 -24.86 -25.86 11.05
N ALA A 246 -25.79 -26.34 11.87
CA ALA A 246 -26.66 -27.44 11.50
C ALA A 246 -27.48 -27.11 10.24
N GLU A 247 -27.75 -28.13 9.43
CA GLU A 247 -28.59 -28.00 8.25
C GLU A 247 -29.95 -27.38 8.61
N GLY A 248 -30.40 -26.39 7.83
CA GLY A 248 -31.60 -25.61 8.11
C GLY A 248 -31.41 -24.38 9.02
N SER A 249 -30.20 -24.13 9.52
CA SER A 249 -29.87 -22.86 10.18
C SER A 249 -29.82 -21.70 9.18
N GLU A 250 -30.07 -20.48 9.66
CA GLU A 250 -29.90 -19.27 8.84
C GLU A 250 -28.43 -18.99 8.53
N ALA A 251 -28.19 -18.31 7.41
CA ALA A 251 -26.86 -17.86 7.04
C ALA A 251 -26.33 -16.83 8.05
N VAL A 252 -25.08 -16.98 8.46
CA VAL A 252 -24.42 -16.05 9.38
C VAL A 252 -23.49 -15.11 8.62
N SER A 253 -23.44 -13.85 9.03
CA SER A 253 -22.38 -12.95 8.58
C SER A 253 -21.05 -13.32 9.25
N TYR A 254 -19.96 -13.22 8.51
CA TYR A 254 -18.60 -13.38 9.00
C TYR A 254 -17.71 -12.22 8.56
N GLU A 255 -16.68 -11.95 9.36
CA GLU A 255 -15.54 -11.10 9.01
C GLU A 255 -14.25 -11.90 9.19
N MET A 256 -13.45 -11.98 8.13
CA MET A 256 -12.17 -12.66 8.10
C MET A 256 -11.06 -11.63 7.91
N ILE A 257 -10.09 -11.59 8.83
CA ILE A 257 -8.91 -10.74 8.74
C ILE A 257 -7.76 -11.60 8.23
N VAL A 258 -7.17 -11.20 7.11
CA VAL A 258 -5.97 -11.83 6.53
C VAL A 258 -4.81 -10.85 6.67
N SER A 259 -3.70 -11.30 7.26
CA SER A 259 -2.52 -10.50 7.50
C SER A 259 -1.28 -11.20 6.93
N LEU A 260 -0.54 -10.51 6.06
CA LEU A 260 0.74 -10.95 5.52
C LEU A 260 1.84 -10.08 6.10
N THR A 261 2.81 -10.73 6.71
CA THR A 261 3.85 -10.09 7.52
C THR A 261 5.19 -10.48 6.91
N SER A 262 5.90 -9.53 6.29
CA SER A 262 7.12 -9.82 5.53
C SER A 262 8.16 -10.57 6.37
N GLY A 263 8.90 -11.50 5.78
CA GLY A 263 10.04 -12.15 6.46
C GLY A 263 11.10 -11.13 6.90
N SER A 264 11.75 -11.40 8.03
CA SER A 264 12.90 -10.64 8.55
C SER A 264 14.21 -11.10 7.95
#